data_AF-A0A832ZPZ0-F1
#
_entry.id   AF-A0A832ZPZ0-F1
#
_cell.length_a   1.000
_cell.length_b   1.000
_cell.length_c   1.000
_cell.angle_alpha   90.00
_cell.angle_beta   90.00
_cell.angle_gamma   90.00
#
_symmetry.space_group_name_H-M   'P 1'
#
loop_
_entity.id
_entity.type
_entity.pdbx_description
1 polymer ?
#
loop_
_entity_poly.entity_id
_entity_poly.type
_entity_poly.pdbx_seq_one_letter_code
_entity_poly.pdbx_strand_id
1 'polypeptide(L)'
;MWMQRWLGDIYSKLYHNFGLETFKFSDALKILGVDKDKLYVGFSHLHKHGVLTIYRRSRPRIYRLLNPSNYLIISSGYAKLIRVRQERYLNIIYDFYRSVKKRFRLRSYAIYGSIARGSAKYDSDIDILIISDDFRGSLSRRLDELHICIEEVEDELQWLYRHEIYPTLSLYPLTSEEAVRIPLILLDIAYDAKIVYDDGFLSRLINIIHDRLSVLGAKRIQLEYDIWYWDLKPDYRLYEVVDI
;
A
#
# COMPACT_ATOMS: atom_id res chain seq x y z
N MET A 1 -4.99 13.06 10.85
CA MET A 1 -5.84 13.67 11.91
C MET A 1 -5.67 12.85 13.16
N TRP A 2 -5.33 13.50 14.27
CA TRP A 2 -5.15 12.85 15.55
C TRP A 2 -6.49 12.33 16.09
N MET A 3 -6.47 11.08 16.56
CA MET A 3 -7.64 10.49 17.20
C MET A 3 -7.96 11.18 18.53
N GLN A 4 -9.25 11.17 18.87
CA GLN A 4 -9.74 11.66 20.16
C GLN A 4 -9.15 10.82 21.31
N ARG A 5 -8.99 11.45 22.48
CA ARG A 5 -8.36 10.81 23.66
C ARG A 5 -8.96 9.44 24.00
N TRP A 6 -10.28 9.32 24.04
CA TRP A 6 -10.94 8.06 24.38
C TRP A 6 -10.68 6.94 23.37
N LEU A 7 -10.44 7.27 22.09
CA LEU A 7 -10.00 6.29 21.08
C LEU A 7 -8.56 5.88 21.31
N GLY A 8 -7.71 6.84 21.68
CA GLY A 8 -6.33 6.58 22.11
C GLY A 8 -6.28 5.64 23.32
N ASP A 9 -7.17 5.82 24.29
CA ASP A 9 -7.26 4.95 25.46
C ASP A 9 -7.67 3.51 25.07
N ILE A 10 -8.59 3.35 24.12
CA ILE A 10 -8.94 2.02 23.58
C ILE A 10 -7.74 1.42 22.83
N TYR A 11 -7.14 2.17 21.90
CA TYR A 11 -6.01 1.69 21.09
C TYR A 11 -4.83 1.27 21.96
N SER A 12 -4.43 2.11 22.92
CA SER A 12 -3.31 1.84 23.84
C SER A 12 -3.56 0.60 24.70
N LYS A 13 -4.78 0.41 25.22
CA LYS A 13 -5.14 -0.82 25.95
C LYS A 13 -5.09 -2.05 25.04
N LEU A 14 -5.62 -1.96 23.82
CA LEU A 14 -5.53 -3.06 22.85
C LEU A 14 -4.06 -3.38 22.53
N TYR A 15 -3.25 -2.36 22.28
CA TYR A 15 -1.83 -2.53 21.96
C TYR A 15 -1.02 -3.09 23.13
N HIS A 16 -1.31 -2.64 24.36
CA HIS A 16 -0.66 -3.18 25.56
C HIS A 16 -0.93 -4.68 25.74
N ASN A 17 -2.15 -5.15 25.40
CA ASN A 17 -2.55 -6.54 25.63
C ASN A 17 -2.27 -7.47 24.43
N PHE A 18 -2.41 -6.99 23.21
CA PHE A 18 -2.26 -7.80 21.99
C PHE A 18 -1.01 -7.45 21.19
N GLY A 19 -0.38 -6.29 21.41
CA GLY A 19 0.71 -5.80 20.58
C GLY A 19 0.32 -5.75 19.11
N LEU A 20 1.12 -6.42 18.27
CA LEU A 20 0.85 -6.62 16.84
C LEU A 20 0.32 -8.02 16.53
N GLU A 21 -0.12 -8.79 17.52
CA GLU A 21 -0.79 -10.06 17.30
C GLU A 21 -2.25 -9.87 16.89
N THR A 22 -2.85 -10.97 16.42
CA THR A 22 -4.26 -10.97 16.01
C THR A 22 -5.21 -11.24 17.18
N PHE A 23 -6.42 -10.68 17.10
CA PHE A 23 -7.46 -10.88 18.11
C PHE A 23 -8.87 -10.79 17.51
N LYS A 24 -9.86 -11.34 18.21
CA LYS A 24 -11.27 -11.22 17.88
C LYS A 24 -11.91 -10.08 18.67
N PHE A 25 -13.07 -9.62 18.21
CA PHE A 25 -13.88 -8.64 18.93
C PHE A 25 -14.23 -9.11 20.37
N SER A 26 -14.48 -10.41 20.54
CA SER A 26 -14.76 -11.01 21.86
C SER A 26 -13.60 -10.86 22.84
N ASP A 27 -12.37 -10.91 22.34
CA ASP A 27 -11.17 -10.85 23.17
C ASP A 27 -10.96 -9.41 23.65
N ALA A 28 -11.12 -8.45 22.73
CA ALA A 28 -11.13 -7.03 23.05
C ALA A 28 -12.22 -6.65 24.05
N LEU A 29 -13.44 -7.21 23.91
CA LEU A 29 -14.55 -6.93 24.82
C LEU A 29 -14.23 -7.37 26.26
N LYS A 30 -13.64 -8.56 26.42
CA LYS A 30 -13.24 -9.09 27.74
C LYS A 30 -12.18 -8.22 28.43
N ILE A 31 -11.17 -7.78 27.66
CA ILE A 31 -10.03 -7.04 28.21
C ILE A 31 -10.40 -5.58 28.52
N LEU A 32 -11.17 -4.93 27.63
CA LEU A 32 -11.46 -3.51 27.78
C LEU A 32 -12.51 -3.24 28.86
N GLY A 33 -13.37 -4.22 29.19
CA GLY A 33 -14.43 -4.08 30.18
C GLY A 33 -15.42 -2.95 29.84
N VAL A 34 -15.53 -2.58 28.56
CA VAL A 34 -16.43 -1.54 28.07
C VAL A 34 -17.74 -2.16 27.60
N ASP A 35 -18.78 -1.34 27.59
CA ASP A 35 -20.04 -1.69 26.93
C ASP A 35 -19.82 -2.13 25.48
N LYS A 36 -20.61 -3.10 25.03
CA LYS A 36 -20.47 -3.73 23.72
C LYS A 36 -20.73 -2.75 22.58
N ASP A 37 -21.75 -1.90 22.70
CA ASP A 37 -22.10 -0.92 21.68
C ASP A 37 -21.05 0.18 21.61
N LYS A 38 -20.54 0.61 22.77
CA LYS A 38 -19.39 1.51 22.84
C LYS A 38 -18.15 0.92 22.14
N LEU A 39 -17.90 -0.38 22.29
CA LEU A 39 -16.77 -1.02 21.60
C LEU A 39 -16.98 -1.10 20.09
N TYR A 40 -18.20 -1.35 19.60
CA TYR A 40 -18.49 -1.31 18.17
C TYR A 40 -18.20 0.06 17.57
N VAL A 41 -18.65 1.14 18.23
CA VAL A 41 -18.34 2.51 17.81
C VAL A 41 -16.82 2.74 17.86
N GLY A 42 -16.15 2.33 18.93
CA GLY A 42 -14.69 2.39 19.05
C GLY A 42 -13.97 1.72 17.88
N PHE A 43 -14.31 0.46 17.56
CA PHE A 43 -13.71 -0.29 16.46
C PHE A 43 -13.97 0.38 15.11
N SER A 44 -15.18 0.87 14.87
CA SER A 44 -15.50 1.60 13.63
C SER A 44 -14.64 2.84 13.46
N HIS A 45 -14.47 3.61 14.54
CA HIS A 45 -13.61 4.80 14.54
C HIS A 45 -12.12 4.44 14.42
N LEU A 46 -11.63 3.41 15.12
CA LEU A 46 -10.24 2.95 15.01
C LEU A 46 -9.92 2.46 13.60
N HIS A 47 -10.84 1.71 12.97
CA HIS A 47 -10.72 1.27 11.57
C HIS A 47 -10.78 2.45 10.59
N LYS A 48 -11.64 3.44 10.85
CA LYS A 48 -11.67 4.70 10.11
C LYS A 48 -10.34 5.46 10.22
N HIS A 49 -9.66 5.43 11.35
CA HIS A 49 -8.33 6.06 11.50
C HIS A 49 -7.18 5.17 11.00
N GLY A 50 -7.46 3.94 10.54
CA GLY A 50 -6.44 3.03 10.00
C GLY A 50 -5.58 2.34 11.05
N VAL A 51 -5.89 2.47 12.34
CA VAL A 51 -5.10 1.89 13.44
C VAL A 51 -5.55 0.49 13.84
N LEU A 52 -6.76 0.12 13.45
CA LEU A 52 -7.32 -1.23 13.57
C LEU A 52 -7.60 -1.73 12.17
N THR A 53 -7.04 -2.87 11.82
CA THR A 53 -7.19 -3.48 10.50
C THR A 53 -7.99 -4.78 10.59
N ILE A 54 -8.71 -5.11 9.54
CA ILE A 54 -9.37 -6.40 9.39
C ILE A 54 -8.37 -7.37 8.73
N TYR A 55 -7.68 -8.14 9.57
CA TYR A 55 -6.67 -9.10 9.12
C TYR A 55 -7.28 -10.24 8.30
N ARG A 56 -8.34 -10.90 8.82
CA ARG A 56 -9.12 -11.91 8.09
C ARG A 56 -10.62 -11.61 8.19
N ARG A 57 -11.31 -11.63 7.06
CA ARG A 57 -12.77 -11.40 6.93
C ARG A 57 -13.59 -12.69 7.17
N SER A 58 -13.21 -13.46 8.19
CA SER A 58 -13.93 -14.66 8.64
C SER A 58 -15.15 -14.32 9.51
N ARG A 59 -15.92 -15.33 9.92
CA ARG A 59 -16.94 -15.22 10.97
C ARG A 59 -16.52 -16.08 12.18
N PRO A 60 -16.07 -15.47 13.30
CA PRO A 60 -15.91 -14.03 13.55
C PRO A 60 -14.73 -13.40 12.80
N ARG A 61 -14.75 -12.07 12.63
CA ARG A 61 -13.63 -11.31 12.03
C ARG A 61 -12.41 -11.38 12.94
N ILE A 62 -11.23 -11.40 12.31
CA ILE A 62 -9.95 -11.32 12.99
C ILE A 62 -9.35 -9.94 12.69
N TYR A 63 -8.93 -9.27 13.76
CA TYR A 63 -8.36 -7.93 13.72
C TYR A 63 -6.88 -7.97 14.04
N ARG A 64 -6.17 -6.93 13.61
CA ARG A 64 -4.78 -6.65 13.98
C ARG A 64 -4.61 -5.14 14.12
N LEU A 65 -3.73 -4.70 15.01
CA LEU A 65 -3.41 -3.29 15.12
C LEU A 65 -2.35 -2.87 14.08
N LEU A 66 -2.41 -1.61 13.69
CA LEU A 66 -1.32 -0.96 12.99
C LEU A 66 -0.21 -0.63 14.00
N ASN A 67 1.05 -0.79 13.60
CA ASN A 67 2.21 -0.32 14.37
C ASN A 67 2.04 1.15 14.78
N PRO A 68 2.21 1.52 16.07
CA PRO A 68 2.07 2.90 16.53
C PRO A 68 2.91 3.89 15.73
N SER A 69 4.10 3.46 15.31
CA SER A 69 4.98 4.30 14.50
C SER A 69 4.40 4.64 13.13
N ASN A 70 3.63 3.70 12.55
CA ASN A 70 2.93 3.91 11.28
C ASN A 70 1.75 4.86 11.46
N TYR A 71 1.03 4.75 12.59
CA TYR A 71 -0.02 5.71 12.92
C TYR A 71 0.52 7.15 13.08
N LEU A 72 1.70 7.33 13.68
CA LEU A 72 2.32 8.65 13.88
C LEU A 72 2.61 9.35 12.53
N ILE A 73 3.22 8.64 11.58
CA ILE A 73 3.53 9.22 10.26
C ILE A 73 2.26 9.52 9.46
N ILE A 74 1.23 8.67 9.56
CA ILE A 74 -0.06 8.87 8.87
C ILE A 74 -0.79 10.07 9.47
N SER A 75 -0.86 10.16 10.79
CA SER A 75 -1.60 11.21 11.48
C SER A 75 -1.00 12.59 11.29
N SER A 76 0.33 12.64 11.19
CA SER A 76 1.13 13.85 10.96
C SER A 76 1.19 14.27 9.49
N GLY A 77 0.64 13.47 8.56
CA GLY A 77 0.63 13.78 7.14
C GLY A 77 1.92 13.46 6.39
N TYR A 78 2.91 12.83 7.04
CA TYR A 78 4.12 12.31 6.37
C TYR A 78 3.85 11.07 5.52
N ALA A 79 2.69 10.44 5.70
CA ALA A 79 2.16 9.42 4.82
C ALA A 79 0.64 9.57 4.70
N LYS A 80 0.08 9.19 3.56
CA LYS A 80 -1.35 9.09 3.31
C LYS A 80 -1.85 7.73 3.79
N LEU A 81 -3.00 7.71 4.47
CA LEU A 81 -3.71 6.47 4.76
C LEU A 81 -4.28 5.88 3.47
N ILE A 82 -3.75 4.74 3.02
CA ILE A 82 -4.30 4.02 1.87
C ILE A 82 -5.45 3.10 2.31
N ARG A 83 -6.40 2.88 1.40
CA ARG A 83 -7.49 1.91 1.58
C ARG A 83 -7.29 0.76 0.61
N VAL A 84 -7.09 -0.42 1.16
CA VAL A 84 -6.95 -1.68 0.42
C VAL A 84 -7.90 -2.71 0.99
N ARG A 85 -8.35 -3.66 0.17
CA ARG A 85 -9.26 -4.71 0.63
C ARG A 85 -8.57 -5.70 1.56
N GLN A 86 -7.32 -6.06 1.27
CA GLN A 86 -6.47 -6.94 2.06
C GLN A 86 -5.64 -6.13 3.07
N GLU A 87 -6.31 -5.64 4.13
CA GLU A 87 -5.69 -4.75 5.13
C GLU A 87 -4.54 -5.40 5.94
N ARG A 88 -4.37 -6.72 5.83
CA ARG A 88 -3.27 -7.49 6.45
C ARG A 88 -1.88 -7.00 6.03
N TYR A 89 -1.75 -6.41 4.85
CA TYR A 89 -0.48 -5.93 4.32
C TYR A 89 -0.13 -4.51 4.79
N LEU A 90 -0.99 -3.84 5.55
CA LEU A 90 -0.75 -2.43 5.90
C LEU A 90 0.48 -2.25 6.80
N ASN A 91 0.75 -3.15 7.76
CA ASN A 91 1.95 -3.03 8.59
C ASN A 91 3.22 -3.09 7.73
N ILE A 92 3.41 -4.16 6.97
CA ILE A 92 4.58 -4.32 6.09
C ILE A 92 4.73 -3.17 5.08
N ILE A 93 3.64 -2.68 4.49
CA ILE A 93 3.67 -1.53 3.55
C ILE A 93 4.24 -0.28 4.24
N TYR A 94 3.72 0.06 5.43
CA TYR A 94 4.16 1.27 6.12
C TYR A 94 5.51 1.12 6.83
N ASP A 95 5.83 -0.07 7.33
CA ASP A 95 7.14 -0.37 7.91
C ASP A 95 8.23 -0.26 6.85
N PHE A 96 8.00 -0.83 5.66
CA PHE A 96 8.94 -0.72 4.54
C PHE A 96 9.05 0.72 4.03
N TYR A 97 7.92 1.44 3.89
CA TYR A 97 7.94 2.87 3.56
C TYR A 97 8.83 3.67 4.53
N ARG A 98 8.71 3.43 5.84
CA ARG A 98 9.54 4.10 6.85
C ARG A 98 11.01 3.75 6.70
N SER A 99 11.34 2.49 6.42
CA SER A 99 12.72 2.05 6.20
C SER A 99 13.35 2.76 4.99
N VAL A 100 12.63 2.81 3.87
CA VAL A 100 13.07 3.48 2.64
C VAL A 100 13.19 5.00 2.86
N LYS A 101 12.21 5.64 3.51
CA LYS A 101 12.17 7.09 3.71
C LYS A 101 13.33 7.61 4.58
N LYS A 102 13.91 6.77 5.46
CA LYS A 102 15.11 7.12 6.23
C LYS A 102 16.37 7.24 5.38
N ARG A 103 16.42 6.53 4.25
CA ARG A 103 17.62 6.38 3.42
C ARG A 103 17.59 7.22 2.16
N PHE A 104 16.40 7.45 1.62
CA PHE A 104 16.22 8.11 0.33
C PHE A 104 15.26 9.30 0.41
N ARG A 105 15.60 10.37 -0.31
CA ARG A 105 14.74 11.52 -0.53
C ARG A 105 13.69 11.19 -1.60
N LEU A 106 12.64 10.50 -1.15
CA LEU A 106 11.54 10.08 -2.02
C LEU A 106 10.83 11.27 -2.67
N ARG A 107 10.59 11.13 -3.98
CA ARG A 107 9.59 11.88 -4.76
C ARG A 107 8.22 11.24 -4.61
N SER A 108 8.16 9.91 -4.69
CA SER A 108 6.91 9.15 -4.53
C SER A 108 7.14 7.72 -4.01
N TYR A 109 6.14 7.20 -3.33
CA TYR A 109 6.01 5.80 -2.90
C TYR A 109 4.55 5.37 -3.06
N ALA A 110 4.30 4.36 -3.87
CA ALA A 110 2.96 3.87 -4.13
C ALA A 110 2.90 2.34 -4.20
N ILE A 111 1.78 1.78 -3.75
CA ILE A 111 1.45 0.37 -3.93
C ILE A 111 0.64 0.22 -5.21
N TYR A 112 0.99 -0.74 -6.05
CA TYR A 112 0.21 -1.08 -7.23
C TYR A 112 -0.10 -2.58 -7.23
N GLY A 113 -0.49 -3.13 -8.38
CA GLY A 113 -0.71 -4.56 -8.50
C GLY A 113 -1.96 -5.05 -7.75
N SER A 114 -1.95 -6.34 -7.41
CA SER A 114 -3.12 -7.05 -6.89
C SER A 114 -3.63 -6.50 -5.55
N ILE A 115 -2.75 -5.98 -4.70
CA ILE A 115 -3.12 -5.38 -3.41
C ILE A 115 -3.86 -4.06 -3.63
N ALA A 116 -3.38 -3.23 -4.56
CA ALA A 116 -4.00 -1.95 -4.88
C ALA A 116 -5.39 -2.14 -5.53
N ARG A 117 -5.55 -3.17 -6.38
CA ARG A 117 -6.83 -3.56 -6.99
C ARG A 117 -7.77 -4.29 -6.03
N GLY A 118 -7.25 -4.88 -4.96
CA GLY A 118 -8.03 -5.64 -4.00
C GLY A 118 -8.25 -7.11 -4.39
N SER A 119 -7.47 -7.65 -5.31
CA SER A 119 -7.51 -9.03 -5.79
C SER A 119 -6.43 -9.93 -5.17
N ALA A 120 -5.55 -9.38 -4.33
CA ALA A 120 -4.45 -10.11 -3.71
C ALA A 120 -4.91 -11.38 -2.95
N LYS A 121 -4.20 -12.47 -3.25
CA LYS A 121 -4.23 -13.78 -2.60
C LYS A 121 -3.20 -13.83 -1.47
N TYR A 122 -3.14 -14.95 -0.75
CA TYR A 122 -2.24 -15.10 0.41
C TYR A 122 -0.77 -15.24 0.02
N ASP A 123 -0.50 -15.65 -1.21
CA ASP A 123 0.80 -15.79 -1.86
C ASP A 123 1.09 -14.64 -2.85
N SER A 124 0.31 -13.56 -2.82
CA SER A 124 0.53 -12.42 -3.71
C SER A 124 1.67 -11.53 -3.22
N ASP A 125 2.42 -11.03 -4.19
CA ASP A 125 3.47 -10.05 -3.98
C ASP A 125 2.91 -8.68 -3.58
N ILE A 126 3.78 -7.89 -2.95
CA ILE A 126 3.56 -6.49 -2.63
C ILE A 126 4.34 -5.67 -3.66
N ASP A 127 3.63 -5.22 -4.69
CA ASP A 127 4.18 -4.39 -5.75
C ASP A 127 4.32 -2.92 -5.31
N ILE A 128 5.56 -2.43 -5.27
CA ILE A 128 5.92 -1.13 -4.70
C ILE A 128 6.69 -0.30 -5.74
N LEU A 129 6.09 0.81 -6.16
CA LEU A 129 6.78 1.84 -6.93
C LEU A 129 7.50 2.78 -5.94
N ILE A 130 8.80 2.98 -6.17
CA ILE A 130 9.61 3.94 -5.41
C ILE A 130 10.24 4.90 -6.41
N ILE A 131 9.98 6.19 -6.27
CA ILE A 131 10.61 7.22 -7.11
C ILE A 131 11.53 8.07 -6.25
N SER A 132 12.82 8.09 -6.60
CA SER A 132 13.84 8.89 -5.90
C SER A 132 14.95 9.30 -6.86
N ASP A 133 15.38 10.56 -6.78
CA ASP A 133 16.52 11.07 -7.55
C ASP A 133 17.88 10.70 -6.91
N ASP A 134 17.84 10.09 -5.72
CA ASP A 134 19.02 9.55 -5.06
C ASP A 134 19.47 8.22 -5.67
N PHE A 135 18.58 7.52 -6.40
CA PHE A 135 18.93 6.25 -7.04
C PHE A 135 19.97 6.44 -8.15
N ARG A 136 20.96 5.55 -8.19
CA ARG A 136 22.05 5.56 -9.18
C ARG A 136 22.26 4.17 -9.77
N GLY A 137 22.85 4.13 -10.96
CA GLY A 137 23.22 2.87 -11.63
C GLY A 137 22.02 2.06 -12.12
N SER A 138 22.25 0.76 -12.32
CA SER A 138 21.27 -0.18 -12.86
C SER A 138 20.15 -0.50 -11.88
N LEU A 139 19.05 -1.07 -12.39
CA LEU A 139 17.94 -1.57 -11.58
C LEU A 139 18.42 -2.54 -10.50
N SER A 140 19.27 -3.51 -10.86
CA SER A 140 19.83 -4.50 -9.93
C SER A 140 20.58 -3.84 -8.78
N ARG A 141 21.44 -2.85 -9.06
CA ARG A 141 22.17 -2.13 -8.01
C ARG A 141 21.24 -1.44 -7.03
N ARG A 142 20.16 -0.83 -7.51
CA ARG A 142 19.17 -0.17 -6.64
C ARG A 142 18.39 -1.16 -5.80
N LEU A 143 18.12 -2.35 -6.34
CA LEU A 143 17.53 -3.45 -5.56
C LEU A 143 18.48 -3.91 -4.45
N ASP A 144 19.79 -4.02 -4.73
CA ASP A 144 20.79 -4.32 -3.70
C ASP A 144 20.82 -3.23 -2.62
N GLU A 145 20.77 -1.95 -3.01
CA GLU A 145 20.69 -0.81 -2.07
C GLU A 145 19.40 -0.82 -1.24
N LEU A 146 18.30 -1.35 -1.77
CA LEU A 146 17.03 -1.50 -1.06
C LEU A 146 16.95 -2.78 -0.22
N HIS A 147 17.88 -3.73 -0.39
CA HIS A 147 17.88 -4.99 0.35
C HIS A 147 17.95 -4.78 1.87
N ILE A 148 18.76 -3.82 2.32
CA ILE A 148 18.84 -3.42 3.74
C ILE A 148 17.48 -2.98 4.30
N CYS A 149 16.60 -2.42 3.47
CA CYS A 149 15.26 -2.03 3.89
C CYS A 149 14.33 -3.26 4.04
N ILE A 150 14.58 -4.31 3.26
CA ILE A 150 13.87 -5.58 3.36
C ILE A 150 14.27 -6.28 4.67
N GLU A 151 15.57 -6.31 4.98
CA GLU A 151 16.09 -6.87 6.24
C GLU A 151 15.47 -6.18 7.47
N GLU A 152 15.27 -4.85 7.43
CA GLU A 152 14.62 -4.11 8.53
C GLU A 152 13.14 -4.47 8.76
N VAL A 153 12.48 -5.11 7.79
CA VAL A 153 11.07 -5.54 7.90
C VAL A 153 10.92 -7.06 7.90
N GLU A 154 12.03 -7.79 8.01
CA GLU A 154 12.05 -9.25 7.98
C GLU A 154 11.18 -9.86 9.09
N ASP A 155 11.19 -9.27 10.29
CA ASP A 155 10.35 -9.75 11.41
C ASP A 155 8.86 -9.77 11.06
N GLU A 156 8.38 -8.77 10.32
CA GLU A 156 6.99 -8.68 9.87
C GLU A 156 6.72 -9.66 8.73
N LEU A 157 7.65 -9.87 7.80
CA LEU A 157 7.55 -10.90 6.77
C LEU A 157 7.48 -12.30 7.39
N GLN A 158 8.35 -12.59 8.36
CA GLN A 158 8.34 -13.83 9.12
C GLN A 158 7.06 -14.01 9.94
N TRP A 159 6.53 -12.93 10.51
CA TRP A 159 5.24 -12.97 11.19
C TRP A 159 4.11 -13.35 10.21
N LEU A 160 4.10 -12.76 9.00
CA LEU A 160 3.12 -13.10 7.96
C LEU A 160 3.24 -14.57 7.54
N TYR A 161 4.47 -15.08 7.34
CA TYR A 161 4.71 -16.48 7.01
C TYR A 161 4.17 -17.45 8.05
N ARG A 162 4.39 -17.17 9.36
CA ARG A 162 3.82 -17.97 10.46
C ARG A 162 2.29 -17.98 10.46
N HIS A 163 1.66 -17.01 9.80
CA HIS A 163 0.20 -16.90 9.65
C HIS A 163 -0.31 -17.26 8.26
N GLU A 164 0.46 -18.08 7.52
CA GLU A 164 0.09 -18.65 6.21
C GLU A 164 -0.10 -17.58 5.12
N ILE A 165 0.57 -16.44 5.26
CA ILE A 165 0.62 -15.38 4.25
C ILE A 165 2.05 -15.31 3.76
N TYR A 166 2.25 -15.45 2.46
CA TYR A 166 3.55 -15.58 1.83
C TYR A 166 3.82 -14.44 0.83
N PRO A 167 3.95 -13.19 1.29
CA PRO A 167 4.22 -12.08 0.39
C PRO A 167 5.71 -12.01 0.06
N THR A 168 6.02 -11.60 -1.17
CA THR A 168 7.33 -11.05 -1.50
C THR A 168 7.23 -9.55 -1.75
N LEU A 169 8.33 -8.80 -1.54
CA LEU A 169 8.38 -7.38 -1.88
C LEU A 169 8.90 -7.23 -3.32
N SER A 170 8.00 -6.86 -4.22
CA SER A 170 8.29 -6.62 -5.64
C SER A 170 8.54 -5.12 -5.83
N LEU A 171 9.82 -4.74 -5.93
CA LEU A 171 10.24 -3.35 -5.91
C LEU A 171 10.50 -2.81 -7.33
N TYR A 172 9.94 -1.64 -7.63
CA TYR A 172 10.20 -0.92 -8.88
C TYR A 172 10.80 0.47 -8.61
N PRO A 173 12.14 0.55 -8.39
CA PRO A 173 12.83 1.80 -8.10
C PRO A 173 13.19 2.58 -9.38
N LEU A 174 12.59 3.76 -9.54
CA LEU A 174 12.83 4.68 -10.66
C LEU A 174 13.44 6.01 -10.20
N THR A 175 14.25 6.63 -11.06
CA THR A 175 14.52 8.07 -10.97
C THR A 175 13.35 8.86 -11.55
N SER A 176 13.26 10.16 -11.24
CA SER A 176 12.24 11.00 -11.89
C SER A 176 12.42 11.05 -13.41
N GLU A 177 13.67 11.06 -13.90
CA GLU A 177 14.01 11.03 -15.33
C GLU A 177 13.55 9.76 -16.05
N GLU A 178 13.58 8.61 -15.38
CA GLU A 178 13.07 7.35 -15.94
C GLU A 178 11.54 7.31 -15.91
N ALA A 179 10.93 7.81 -14.83
CA ALA A 179 9.48 7.82 -14.70
C ALA A 179 8.81 8.71 -15.76
N VAL A 180 9.39 9.86 -16.12
CA VAL A 180 8.84 10.73 -17.19
C VAL A 180 8.92 10.12 -18.59
N ARG A 181 9.68 9.04 -18.79
CA ARG A 181 9.68 8.27 -20.06
C ARG A 181 8.50 7.31 -20.16
N ILE A 182 7.64 7.30 -19.15
CA ILE A 182 6.40 6.51 -19.08
C ILE A 182 6.65 5.02 -19.43
N PRO A 183 7.45 4.29 -18.63
CA PRO A 183 7.52 2.83 -18.76
C PRO A 183 6.11 2.24 -18.73
N LEU A 184 5.80 1.23 -19.55
CA LEU A 184 4.44 0.70 -19.73
C LEU A 184 3.73 0.34 -18.41
N ILE A 185 4.47 -0.09 -17.39
CA ILE A 185 3.91 -0.38 -16.07
C ILE A 185 3.23 0.84 -15.41
N LEU A 186 3.65 2.06 -15.77
CA LEU A 186 3.01 3.29 -15.29
C LEU A 186 1.58 3.47 -15.80
N LEU A 187 1.18 2.79 -16.88
CA LEU A 187 -0.21 2.76 -17.31
C LEU A 187 -1.10 2.12 -16.24
N ASP A 188 -0.69 0.97 -15.69
CA ASP A 188 -1.46 0.29 -14.65
C ASP A 188 -1.39 1.04 -13.31
N ILE A 189 -0.22 1.61 -13.00
CA ILE A 189 -0.03 2.45 -11.80
C ILE A 189 -0.93 3.68 -11.85
N ALA A 190 -1.09 4.32 -13.02
CA ALA A 190 -1.96 5.49 -13.16
C ALA A 190 -3.42 5.20 -12.79
N TYR A 191 -3.90 3.98 -13.04
CA TYR A 191 -5.29 3.60 -12.78
C TYR A 191 -5.52 3.06 -11.37
N ASP A 192 -4.64 2.18 -10.89
CA ASP A 192 -4.95 1.36 -9.73
C ASP A 192 -4.17 1.76 -8.46
N ALA A 193 -3.10 2.55 -8.59
CA ALA A 193 -2.15 2.75 -7.49
C ALA A 193 -2.76 3.37 -6.23
N LYS A 194 -2.25 2.91 -5.09
CA LYS A 194 -2.48 3.50 -3.77
C LYS A 194 -1.22 4.24 -3.35
N ILE A 195 -1.25 5.56 -3.52
CA ILE A 195 -0.15 6.45 -3.16
C ILE A 195 -0.07 6.58 -1.63
N VAL A 196 1.05 6.14 -1.05
CA VAL A 196 1.36 6.31 0.38
C VAL A 196 2.07 7.64 0.61
N TYR A 197 2.95 8.05 -0.29
CA TYR A 197 3.63 9.33 -0.24
C TYR A 197 3.85 9.85 -1.66
N ASP A 198 3.66 11.14 -1.87
CA ASP A 198 3.97 11.82 -3.13
C ASP A 198 4.20 13.30 -2.85
N ASP A 199 5.25 13.88 -3.44
CA ASP A 199 5.51 15.32 -3.41
C ASP A 199 4.77 16.09 -4.52
N GLY A 200 3.83 15.40 -5.17
CA GLY A 200 3.08 15.84 -6.34
C GLY A 200 3.69 15.39 -7.67
N PHE A 201 4.90 14.80 -7.67
CA PHE A 201 5.52 14.29 -8.90
C PHE A 201 4.68 13.20 -9.56
N LEU A 202 4.36 12.12 -8.83
CA LEU A 202 3.63 11.00 -9.40
C LEU A 202 2.21 11.42 -9.76
N SER A 203 1.54 12.20 -8.91
CA SER A 203 0.17 12.67 -9.20
C SER A 203 0.10 13.50 -10.50
N ARG A 204 1.09 14.36 -10.75
CA ARG A 204 1.18 15.10 -12.04
C ARG A 204 1.44 14.16 -13.21
N LEU A 205 2.35 13.18 -13.03
CA LEU A 205 2.67 12.21 -14.07
C LEU A 205 1.45 11.34 -14.43
N ILE A 206 0.67 10.91 -13.44
CA ILE A 206 -0.59 10.17 -13.63
C ILE A 206 -1.59 11.00 -14.45
N ASN A 207 -1.73 12.30 -14.17
CA ASN A 207 -2.61 13.16 -14.97
C ASN A 207 -2.14 13.25 -16.43
N ILE A 208 -0.83 13.40 -16.67
CA ILE A 208 -0.27 13.40 -18.03
C ILE A 208 -0.58 12.07 -18.75
N ILE A 209 -0.44 10.94 -18.06
CA ILE A 209 -0.76 9.62 -18.61
C ILE A 209 -2.25 9.54 -18.98
N HIS A 210 -3.14 9.98 -18.09
CA HIS A 210 -4.58 9.98 -18.38
C HIS A 210 -4.93 10.86 -19.59
N ASP A 211 -4.35 12.06 -19.68
CA ASP A 211 -4.59 12.96 -20.80
C ASP A 211 -4.13 12.34 -22.12
N ARG A 212 -2.93 11.72 -22.14
CA ARG A 212 -2.39 11.05 -23.34
C ARG A 212 -3.24 9.85 -23.76
N LEU A 213 -3.62 8.99 -22.81
CA LEU A 213 -4.50 7.85 -23.09
C LEU A 213 -5.86 8.30 -23.60
N SER A 214 -6.41 9.40 -23.07
CA SER A 214 -7.66 9.98 -23.57
C SER A 214 -7.54 10.48 -25.01
N VAL A 215 -6.44 11.17 -25.36
CA VAL A 215 -6.19 11.68 -26.71
C VAL A 215 -6.04 10.53 -27.71
N LEU A 216 -5.38 9.45 -27.32
CA LEU A 216 -5.21 8.25 -28.15
C LEU A 216 -6.48 7.41 -28.27
N GLY A 217 -7.52 7.71 -27.49
CA GLY A 217 -8.71 6.86 -27.38
C GLY A 217 -8.40 5.47 -26.79
N ALA A 218 -7.31 5.38 -26.01
CA ALA A 218 -6.81 4.13 -25.46
C ALA A 218 -7.83 3.47 -24.53
N LYS A 219 -7.89 2.14 -24.56
CA LYS A 219 -8.82 1.34 -23.76
C LYS A 219 -8.08 0.26 -22.99
N ARG A 220 -8.38 0.15 -21.71
CA ARG A 220 -8.04 -1.04 -20.93
C ARG A 220 -9.11 -2.11 -21.14
N ILE A 221 -8.77 -3.17 -21.87
CA ILE A 221 -9.70 -4.25 -22.18
C ILE A 221 -9.54 -5.35 -21.14
N GLN A 222 -10.58 -5.51 -20.32
CA GLN A 222 -10.63 -6.59 -19.33
C GLN A 222 -10.95 -7.90 -20.05
N LEU A 223 -10.15 -8.93 -19.76
CA LEU A 223 -10.41 -10.30 -20.19
C LEU A 223 -11.13 -11.04 -19.04
N GLU A 224 -10.56 -12.14 -18.57
CA GLU A 224 -11.04 -12.90 -17.42
C GLU A 224 -10.23 -12.58 -16.15
N TYR A 225 -10.87 -12.71 -14.99
CA TYR A 225 -10.25 -12.47 -13.69
C TYR A 225 -9.53 -11.11 -13.63
N ASP A 226 -8.28 -11.10 -13.16
CA ASP A 226 -7.43 -9.93 -12.93
C ASP A 226 -6.42 -9.77 -14.08
N ILE A 227 -6.86 -10.04 -15.31
CA ILE A 227 -6.06 -10.00 -16.55
C ILE A 227 -6.68 -8.99 -17.52
N TRP A 228 -5.84 -8.11 -18.07
CA TRP A 228 -6.22 -7.12 -19.07
C TRP A 228 -5.07 -6.86 -20.03
N TYR A 229 -5.38 -6.17 -21.13
CA TYR A 229 -4.39 -5.55 -21.98
C TYR A 229 -4.80 -4.11 -22.32
N TRP A 230 -3.83 -3.31 -22.74
CA TRP A 230 -4.05 -1.96 -23.22
C TRP A 230 -4.16 -1.96 -24.75
N ASP A 231 -5.34 -1.62 -25.26
CA ASP A 231 -5.53 -1.22 -26.66
C ASP A 231 -5.26 0.28 -26.75
N LEU A 232 -4.00 0.64 -27.04
CA LEU A 232 -3.54 2.03 -26.96
C LEU A 232 -4.08 2.91 -28.07
N LYS A 233 -4.45 2.34 -29.22
CA LYS A 233 -4.98 3.08 -30.37
C LYS A 233 -5.97 2.18 -31.13
N PRO A 234 -7.25 2.14 -30.72
CA PRO A 234 -8.24 1.26 -31.32
C PRO A 234 -8.51 1.52 -32.82
N ASP A 235 -8.14 2.72 -33.31
CA ASP A 235 -8.27 3.14 -34.71
C ASP A 235 -6.94 3.10 -35.48
N TYR A 236 -5.96 2.34 -34.98
CA TYR A 236 -4.63 2.22 -35.57
C TYR A 236 -4.65 1.92 -37.08
N ARG A 237 -3.88 2.68 -37.86
CA ARG A 237 -3.63 2.40 -39.28
C ARG A 237 -2.22 1.86 -39.48
N LEU A 238 -2.08 0.94 -40.44
CA LEU A 238 -0.80 0.32 -40.76
C LEU A 238 0.28 1.39 -41.01
N TYR A 239 1.44 1.20 -40.38
CA TYR A 239 2.61 2.11 -40.41
C TYR A 239 2.50 3.40 -39.58
N GLU A 240 1.42 3.60 -38.82
CA GLU A 240 1.41 4.68 -37.84
C GLU A 240 2.36 4.38 -36.67
N VAL A 241 2.99 5.43 -36.16
CA VAL A 241 3.79 5.38 -34.93
C VAL A 241 2.84 5.68 -33.76
N VAL A 242 2.81 4.78 -32.78
CA VAL A 242 2.10 4.99 -31.50
C VAL A 242 3.15 5.40 -30.48
N ASP A 243 3.05 6.62 -29.96
CA ASP A 243 3.90 7.14 -28.91
C ASP A 243 3.06 7.42 -27.67
N ILE A 244 3.60 7.10 -26.49
CA ILE A 244 2.91 7.16 -25.19
C ILE A 244 3.54 8.21 -24.31
#